data_AF-A0A1G4A5H9-F1
#
_entry.id   AF-A0A1G4A5H9-F1
#
_cell.length_a   1.000
_cell.length_b   1.000
_cell.length_c   1.000
_cell.angle_alpha   90.00
_cell.angle_beta   90.00
_cell.angle_gamma   90.00
#
_symmetry.space_group_name_H-M   'P 1'
#
loop_
_entity.id
_entity.type
_entity.pdbx_description
1 polymer ?
#
loop_
_entity_poly.entity_id
_entity_poly.type
_entity_poly.pdbx_seq_one_letter_code
_entity_poly.pdbx_strand_id
1 'polypeptide(L)'
;AFEPDAREGAPLNAGQREFLRWIFVPALVTPVPSTTGTRELYLTRSPECSSMLRPRTETLQSWAFGDSFEVVKSRAVPAVTLAETLTTQGIDRLDWLKCDTQGLDFQIYCSLPVAWRHRLLVADFEPGLIDAYEGEDRLPTVMAGMQAEPFLVAGLEVRHMARRGPVSWSPAQRRWLRRLVPGAPAWVNLRYLRDVQREPDLLDRRAYLLAWTFASLGGLHDHALEVATKGGREHGGELFAAMAADSERRLRQAMIRGLPGWLGRRRWSR
;
A
#
# COMPACT_ATOMS: atom_id res chain seq x y z
N ALA A 1 -12.49 -4.84 4.74
CA ALA A 1 -12.18 -3.40 4.62
C ALA A 1 -12.62 -2.69 5.88
N PHE A 2 -11.84 -1.70 6.32
CA PHE A 2 -12.16 -0.83 7.45
C PHE A 2 -12.34 0.58 6.92
N GLU A 3 -13.45 1.23 7.27
CA GLU A 3 -13.73 2.61 6.84
C GLU A 3 -14.63 3.31 7.89
N PRO A 4 -14.10 4.25 8.68
CA PRO A 4 -14.88 4.96 9.70
C PRO A 4 -15.72 6.13 9.16
N ASP A 5 -15.41 6.66 7.97
CA ASP A 5 -16.15 7.74 7.33
C ASP A 5 -17.34 7.17 6.55
N ALA A 6 -18.54 7.51 7.01
CA ALA A 6 -19.78 7.05 6.40
C ALA A 6 -19.95 7.56 4.95
N ARG A 7 -19.22 8.61 4.55
CA ARG A 7 -19.22 9.14 3.18
C ARG A 7 -18.62 8.13 2.17
N GLU A 8 -17.61 7.37 2.60
CA GLU A 8 -16.91 6.36 1.77
C GLU A 8 -17.45 4.94 1.96
N GLY A 9 -18.15 4.68 3.07
CA GLY A 9 -18.55 3.33 3.44
C GLY A 9 -19.46 2.63 2.41
N ALA A 10 -20.46 3.33 1.85
CA ALA A 10 -21.37 2.73 0.87
C ALA A 10 -20.67 2.40 -0.47
N PRO A 11 -19.90 3.32 -1.09
CA PRO A 11 -19.07 3.01 -2.24
C PRO A 11 -18.13 1.82 -2.02
N LEU A 12 -17.39 1.80 -0.90
CA LEU A 12 -16.45 0.72 -0.60
C LEU A 12 -17.16 -0.62 -0.39
N ASN A 13 -18.30 -0.61 0.30
CA ASN A 13 -19.06 -1.84 0.54
C ASN A 13 -19.78 -2.37 -0.71
N ALA A 14 -19.93 -1.57 -1.77
CA ALA A 14 -20.46 -2.06 -3.05
C ALA A 14 -19.53 -3.09 -3.72
N GLY A 15 -18.22 -3.01 -3.45
CA GLY A 15 -17.21 -3.95 -3.95
C GLY A 15 -17.41 -5.40 -3.48
N GLN A 16 -18.22 -5.64 -2.45
CA GLN A 16 -18.50 -6.98 -1.93
C GLN A 16 -18.97 -8.00 -2.98
N ARG A 17 -19.57 -7.53 -4.08
CA ARG A 17 -20.07 -8.37 -5.18
C ARG A 17 -18.96 -9.06 -5.98
N GLU A 18 -17.73 -8.56 -5.87
CA GLU A 18 -16.56 -9.09 -6.59
C GLU A 18 -15.81 -10.18 -5.79
N PHE A 19 -16.18 -10.38 -4.52
CA PHE A 19 -15.46 -11.27 -3.61
C PHE A 19 -16.33 -12.44 -3.16
N LEU A 20 -15.69 -13.60 -2.99
CA LEU A 20 -16.34 -14.77 -2.38
C LEU A 20 -16.80 -14.49 -0.94
N ARG A 21 -16.00 -13.73 -0.19
CA ARG A 21 -16.32 -13.26 1.16
C ARG A 21 -15.80 -11.84 1.32
N TRP A 22 -16.66 -10.95 1.80
CA TRP A 22 -16.33 -9.57 2.10
C TRP A 22 -16.77 -9.25 3.53
N ILE A 23 -15.85 -8.67 4.31
CA ILE A 23 -16.11 -8.21 5.67
C ILE A 23 -15.84 -6.71 5.69
N PHE A 24 -16.88 -5.93 5.93
CA PHE A 24 -16.81 -4.49 6.05
C PHE A 24 -16.98 -4.08 7.52
N VAL A 25 -16.07 -3.28 8.02
CA VAL A 25 -16.03 -2.83 9.42
C VAL A 25 -16.06 -1.31 9.45
N PRO A 26 -17.19 -0.67 9.83
CA PRO A 26 -17.32 0.78 9.86
C PRO A 26 -16.65 1.39 11.11
N ALA A 27 -15.35 1.17 11.28
CA ALA A 27 -14.58 1.56 12.46
C ALA A 27 -13.16 1.99 12.08
N LEU A 28 -12.57 2.83 12.95
CA LEU A 28 -11.16 3.17 12.88
C LEU A 28 -10.32 1.96 13.30
N VAL A 29 -9.26 1.68 12.55
CA VAL A 29 -8.20 0.78 12.99
C VAL A 29 -7.18 1.57 13.77
N THR A 30 -6.86 1.13 14.98
CA THR A 30 -5.88 1.79 15.85
C THR A 30 -4.73 0.85 16.20
N PRO A 31 -3.51 1.38 16.40
CA PRO A 31 -2.36 0.56 16.79
C PRO A 31 -2.50 0.03 18.22
N VAL A 32 -3.29 0.68 19.07
CA VAL A 32 -3.54 0.28 20.45
C VAL A 32 -5.04 0.24 20.74
N PRO A 33 -5.52 -0.67 21.62
CA PRO A 33 -6.92 -0.70 22.03
C PRO A 33 -7.39 0.66 22.55
N SER A 34 -8.65 1.01 22.31
CA SER A 34 -9.29 2.16 22.94
C SER A 34 -9.94 1.75 24.26
N THR A 35 -9.63 2.45 25.35
CA THR A 35 -10.26 2.24 26.66
C THR A 35 -11.76 2.51 26.63
N THR A 36 -12.22 3.42 25.77
CA THR A 36 -13.63 3.81 25.64
C THR A 36 -14.34 3.13 24.46
N GLY A 37 -13.65 2.27 23.71
CA GLY A 37 -14.14 1.68 22.46
C GLY A 37 -14.31 2.67 21.30
N THR A 38 -13.94 3.94 21.48
CA THR A 38 -14.06 4.99 20.47
C THR A 38 -12.79 5.83 20.37
N ARG A 39 -12.59 6.49 19.23
CA ARG A 39 -11.54 7.50 19.01
C ARG A 39 -12.10 8.68 18.25
N GLU A 40 -11.47 9.83 18.41
CA GLU A 40 -11.79 11.01 17.62
C GLU A 40 -11.30 10.82 16.18
N LEU A 41 -12.18 11.09 15.22
CA LEU A 41 -11.89 11.19 13.80
C LEU A 41 -12.06 12.64 13.37
N TYR A 42 -11.01 13.22 12.80
CA TYR A 42 -11.03 14.53 12.17
C TYR A 42 -11.56 14.37 10.75
N LEU A 43 -12.85 14.62 10.55
CA LEU A 43 -13.48 14.61 9.23
C LEU A 43 -13.05 15.87 8.49
N THR A 44 -12.38 15.69 7.37
CA THR A 44 -11.96 16.80 6.53
C THR A 44 -12.88 16.98 5.33
N ARG A 45 -12.68 18.07 4.58
CA ARG A 45 -13.48 18.39 3.41
C ARG A 45 -13.45 17.28 2.37
N SER A 46 -12.30 16.62 2.19
CA SER A 46 -12.17 15.41 1.38
C SER A 46 -12.21 14.17 2.29
N PRO A 47 -13.15 13.22 2.11
CA PRO A 47 -13.21 12.02 2.96
C PRO A 47 -11.89 11.26 3.03
N GLU A 48 -11.22 11.10 1.90
CA GLU A 48 -9.89 10.47 1.77
C GLU A 48 -8.78 11.14 2.61
N CYS A 49 -8.98 12.37 3.09
CA CYS A 49 -8.01 13.08 3.94
C CYS A 49 -8.45 13.11 5.42
N SER A 50 -9.43 12.29 5.81
CA SER A 50 -9.89 12.21 7.19
C SER A 50 -9.01 11.23 7.96
N SER A 51 -8.60 11.60 9.18
CA SER A 51 -7.66 10.80 9.98
C SER A 51 -7.96 10.88 11.47
N MET A 52 -7.47 9.89 12.22
CA MET A 52 -7.36 9.99 13.68
C MET A 52 -6.29 11.03 14.07
N LEU A 53 -5.33 11.29 13.18
CA LEU A 53 -4.30 12.30 13.39
C LEU A 53 -4.81 13.67 12.95
N ARG A 54 -4.39 14.70 13.69
CA ARG A 54 -4.77 16.08 13.38
C ARG A 54 -4.01 16.57 12.14
N PRO A 55 -4.68 17.12 11.11
CA PRO A 55 -4.00 17.70 9.96
C PRO A 55 -3.21 18.96 10.33
N ARG A 56 -1.98 19.09 9.80
CA ARG A 56 -1.13 20.30 9.93
C ARG A 56 -1.55 21.36 8.93
N THR A 57 -2.70 21.96 9.19
CA THR A 57 -3.39 22.88 8.27
C THR A 57 -2.48 24.01 7.78
N GLU A 58 -1.68 24.62 8.66
CA GLU A 58 -0.76 25.71 8.29
C GLU A 58 0.30 25.28 7.27
N THR A 59 0.90 24.10 7.49
CA THR A 59 1.88 23.53 6.55
C THR A 59 1.23 23.19 5.21
N LEU A 60 0.01 22.63 5.26
CA LEU A 60 -0.74 22.17 4.10
C LEU A 60 -1.29 23.30 3.23
N GLN A 61 -1.53 24.50 3.75
CA GLN A 61 -1.99 25.65 2.97
C GLN A 61 -1.06 26.03 1.82
N SER A 62 0.22 25.68 1.93
CA SER A 62 1.22 25.87 0.88
C SER A 62 1.13 24.85 -0.27
N TRP A 63 0.19 23.90 -0.21
CA TRP A 63 -0.07 22.90 -1.23
C TRP A 63 -1.39 23.18 -1.95
N ALA A 64 -1.47 22.87 -3.25
CA ALA A 64 -2.66 23.12 -4.06
C ALA A 64 -3.89 22.29 -3.64
N PHE A 65 -3.69 21.26 -2.82
CA PHE A 65 -4.71 20.40 -2.25
C PHE A 65 -4.95 20.67 -0.76
N GLY A 66 -4.30 21.68 -0.15
CA GLY A 66 -4.39 21.93 1.30
C GLY A 66 -5.84 22.10 1.79
N ASP A 67 -6.69 22.73 0.98
CA ASP A 67 -8.12 22.92 1.28
C ASP A 67 -8.88 21.57 1.41
N SER A 68 -8.34 20.44 0.93
CA SER A 68 -8.93 19.10 1.15
C SER A 68 -8.79 18.61 2.59
N PHE A 69 -7.80 19.12 3.33
CA PHE A 69 -7.48 18.73 4.71
C PHE A 69 -8.15 19.62 5.75
N GLU A 70 -8.95 20.60 5.32
CA GLU A 70 -9.73 21.45 6.22
C GLU A 70 -10.71 20.59 7.02
N VAL A 71 -10.56 20.60 8.35
CA VAL A 71 -11.43 19.85 9.27
C VAL A 71 -12.81 20.51 9.27
N VAL A 72 -13.81 19.79 8.75
CA VAL A 72 -15.21 20.23 8.76
C VAL A 72 -15.93 19.85 10.05
N LYS A 73 -15.49 18.74 10.69
CA LYS A 73 -16.09 18.22 11.93
C LYS A 73 -15.13 17.23 12.60
N SER A 74 -15.15 17.19 13.93
CA SER A 74 -14.61 16.06 14.69
C SER A 74 -15.74 15.18 15.22
N ARG A 75 -15.56 13.86 15.20
CA ARG A 75 -16.55 12.90 15.70
C ARG A 75 -15.87 11.72 16.40
N ALA A 76 -16.39 11.33 17.55
CA ALA A 76 -16.05 10.05 18.16
C ALA A 76 -16.67 8.90 17.33
N VAL A 77 -15.84 7.98 16.85
CA VAL A 77 -16.25 6.80 16.07
C VAL A 77 -15.77 5.52 16.74
N PRO A 78 -16.40 4.37 16.47
CA PRO A 78 -15.88 3.08 16.94
C PRO A 78 -14.42 2.90 16.52
N ALA A 79 -13.61 2.42 17.46
CA ALA A 79 -12.20 2.18 17.25
C ALA A 79 -11.84 0.77 17.71
N VAL A 80 -11.16 0.04 16.84
CA VAL A 80 -10.80 -1.37 17.04
C VAL A 80 -9.34 -1.59 16.69
N THR A 81 -8.73 -2.63 17.26
CA THR A 81 -7.45 -3.10 16.73
C THR A 81 -7.67 -4.06 15.57
N LEU A 82 -6.70 -4.11 14.65
CA LEU A 82 -6.76 -5.03 13.52
C LEU A 82 -6.77 -6.49 14.01
N ALA A 83 -5.90 -6.83 14.97
CA ALA A 83 -5.76 -8.19 15.50
C ALA A 83 -7.04 -8.70 16.18
N GLU A 84 -7.67 -7.88 17.03
CA GLU A 84 -8.93 -8.21 17.69
C GLU A 84 -10.06 -8.44 16.68
N THR A 85 -10.16 -7.56 15.69
CA THR A 85 -11.21 -7.67 14.67
C THR A 85 -11.03 -8.94 13.85
N LEU A 86 -9.82 -9.23 13.38
CA LEU A 86 -9.54 -10.45 12.61
C LEU A 86 -9.84 -11.71 13.43
N THR A 87 -9.43 -11.74 14.70
CA THR A 87 -9.71 -12.87 15.61
C THR A 87 -11.22 -13.08 15.78
N THR A 88 -11.97 -11.99 16.01
CA THR A 88 -13.44 -12.04 16.17
C THR A 88 -14.14 -12.55 14.91
N GLN A 89 -13.57 -12.30 13.73
CA GLN A 89 -14.09 -12.76 12.45
C GLN A 89 -13.63 -14.19 12.08
N GLY A 90 -12.89 -14.85 12.96
CA GLY A 90 -12.31 -16.18 12.72
C GLY A 90 -11.23 -16.16 11.64
N ILE A 91 -10.50 -15.05 11.50
CA ILE A 91 -9.38 -14.90 10.56
C ILE A 91 -8.09 -15.02 11.37
N ASP A 92 -7.34 -16.09 11.12
CA ASP A 92 -6.08 -16.42 11.79
C ASP A 92 -4.84 -16.16 10.92
N ARG A 93 -5.04 -15.71 9.68
CA ARG A 93 -3.99 -15.47 8.70
C ARG A 93 -4.27 -14.25 7.82
N LEU A 94 -3.22 -13.47 7.59
CA LEU A 94 -3.21 -12.36 6.66
C LEU A 94 -2.11 -12.61 5.62
N ASP A 95 -2.48 -12.63 4.34
CA ASP A 95 -1.51 -12.81 3.24
C ASP A 95 -1.12 -11.47 2.61
N TRP A 96 -2.02 -10.49 2.63
CA TRP A 96 -1.80 -9.14 2.09
C TRP A 96 -2.42 -8.11 3.03
N LEU A 97 -1.61 -7.15 3.47
CA LEU A 97 -2.05 -5.96 4.19
C LEU A 97 -1.89 -4.73 3.29
N LYS A 98 -2.95 -3.94 3.13
CA LYS A 98 -2.86 -2.59 2.59
C LYS A 98 -3.31 -1.63 3.67
N CYS A 99 -2.44 -0.72 4.05
CA CYS A 99 -2.77 0.40 4.91
C CYS A 99 -2.75 1.69 4.08
N ASP A 100 -3.83 2.45 4.21
CA ASP A 100 -3.97 3.83 3.76
C ASP A 100 -4.83 4.50 4.83
N THR A 101 -4.23 4.70 5.99
CA THR A 101 -4.91 5.13 7.22
C THR A 101 -4.58 6.58 7.56
N GLN A 102 -4.12 7.31 6.55
CA GLN A 102 -3.83 8.74 6.64
C GLN A 102 -2.87 9.05 7.80
N GLY A 103 -1.76 8.31 7.83
CA GLY A 103 -0.61 8.58 8.68
C GLY A 103 -0.29 7.54 9.77
N LEU A 104 -1.01 6.42 9.87
CA LEU A 104 -0.79 5.40 10.92
C LEU A 104 -0.42 4.01 10.39
N ASP A 105 -0.10 3.95 9.11
CA ASP A 105 0.04 2.72 8.35
C ASP A 105 1.04 1.74 8.98
N PHE A 106 2.18 2.26 9.41
CA PHE A 106 3.29 1.47 9.94
C PHE A 106 3.08 1.12 11.42
N GLN A 107 2.52 2.03 12.21
CA GLN A 107 2.12 1.74 13.59
C GLN A 107 1.04 0.64 13.64
N ILE A 108 0.09 0.65 12.71
CA ILE A 108 -0.93 -0.40 12.58
C ILE A 108 -0.30 -1.72 12.15
N TYR A 109 0.67 -1.69 11.22
CA TYR A 109 1.42 -2.90 10.90
C TYR A 109 2.14 -3.46 12.12
N CYS A 110 2.85 -2.62 12.89
CA CYS A 110 3.60 -3.01 14.08
C CYS A 110 2.71 -3.50 15.23
N SER A 111 1.42 -3.14 15.27
CA SER A 111 0.50 -3.65 16.29
C SER A 111 0.05 -5.09 16.04
N LEU A 112 0.26 -5.63 14.84
CA LEU A 112 -0.02 -7.02 14.56
C LEU A 112 0.92 -7.95 15.34
N PRO A 113 0.43 -9.12 15.80
CA PRO A 113 1.30 -10.14 16.38
C PRO A 113 2.47 -10.47 15.45
N VAL A 114 3.67 -10.60 16.02
CA VAL A 114 4.90 -10.93 15.25
C VAL A 114 4.69 -12.16 14.36
N ALA A 115 4.03 -13.20 14.88
CA ALA A 115 3.72 -14.41 14.13
C ALA A 115 2.85 -14.17 12.88
N TRP A 116 1.99 -13.15 12.89
CA TRP A 116 1.18 -12.77 11.73
C TRP A 116 1.99 -11.97 10.72
N ARG A 117 2.77 -10.99 11.19
CA ARG A 117 3.67 -10.19 10.35
C ARG A 117 4.68 -11.07 9.60
N HIS A 118 5.23 -12.07 10.29
CA HIS A 118 6.16 -13.04 9.71
C HIS A 118 5.52 -14.08 8.78
N ARG A 119 4.19 -14.10 8.63
CA ARG A 119 3.48 -14.93 7.62
C ARG A 119 2.89 -14.12 6.48
N LEU A 120 2.90 -12.80 6.62
CA LEU A 120 2.38 -11.86 5.62
C LEU A 120 3.25 -11.93 4.36
N LEU A 121 2.60 -11.89 3.20
CA LEU A 121 3.27 -12.01 1.89
C LEU A 121 3.43 -10.65 1.20
N VAL A 122 2.52 -9.72 1.48
CA VAL A 122 2.52 -8.38 0.90
C VAL A 122 2.13 -7.35 1.95
N ALA A 123 2.87 -6.25 2.00
CA ALA A 123 2.51 -5.07 2.78
C ALA A 123 2.58 -3.83 1.89
N ASP A 124 1.45 -3.14 1.74
CA ASP A 124 1.33 -1.86 1.05
C ASP A 124 1.10 -0.75 2.09
N PHE A 125 1.88 0.32 1.97
CA PHE A 125 1.81 1.52 2.81
C PHE A 125 1.75 2.78 1.95
N GLU A 126 1.18 3.87 2.50
CA GLU A 126 1.13 5.18 1.85
C GLU A 126 1.79 6.29 2.71
N PRO A 127 3.08 6.14 3.07
CA PRO A 127 3.72 7.08 3.97
C PRO A 127 3.92 8.47 3.35
N GLY A 128 3.76 9.49 4.19
CA GLY A 128 4.01 10.88 3.82
C GLY A 128 5.48 11.16 3.53
N LEU A 129 5.74 11.88 2.43
CA LEU A 129 7.01 12.60 2.23
C LEU A 129 6.96 14.00 2.82
N ILE A 130 5.76 14.58 2.89
CA ILE A 130 5.50 15.83 3.58
C ILE A 130 5.02 15.55 5.01
N ASP A 131 4.73 16.61 5.75
CA ASP A 131 4.24 16.55 7.12
C ASP A 131 2.77 17.00 7.13
N ALA A 132 1.89 16.11 6.67
CA ALA A 132 0.46 16.34 6.50
C ALA A 132 -0.30 16.20 7.81
N TYR A 133 0.10 15.26 8.67
CA TYR A 133 -0.56 15.03 9.95
C TYR A 133 0.43 15.05 11.13
N GLU A 134 -0.05 15.45 12.30
CA GLU A 134 0.72 15.40 13.55
C GLU A 134 1.02 13.95 13.93
N GLY A 135 2.30 13.60 14.08
CA GLY A 135 2.73 12.28 14.53
C GLY A 135 2.61 11.15 13.49
N GLU A 136 2.52 11.48 12.19
CA GLU A 136 2.36 10.48 11.14
C GLU A 136 3.60 9.63 10.86
N ASP A 137 3.34 8.43 10.34
CA ASP A 137 4.34 7.52 9.80
C ASP A 137 4.85 8.05 8.45
N ARG A 138 6.03 8.70 8.49
CA ARG A 138 6.70 9.20 7.29
C ARG A 138 7.63 8.16 6.68
N LEU A 139 7.94 8.34 5.39
CA LEU A 139 8.74 7.38 4.62
C LEU A 139 10.03 6.92 5.33
N PRO A 140 10.85 7.81 5.93
CA PRO A 140 12.06 7.36 6.62
C PRO A 140 11.79 6.39 7.77
N THR A 141 10.72 6.63 8.55
CA THR A 141 10.32 5.77 9.66
C THR A 141 9.87 4.40 9.16
N VAL A 142 9.02 4.37 8.12
CA VAL A 142 8.54 3.11 7.54
C VAL A 142 9.68 2.30 6.94
N MET A 143 10.57 2.94 6.15
CA MET A 143 11.70 2.25 5.54
C MET A 143 12.68 1.71 6.59
N ALA A 144 13.00 2.49 7.61
CA ALA A 144 13.90 2.04 8.68
C ALA A 144 13.30 0.86 9.46
N GLY A 145 12.01 0.92 9.79
CA GLY A 145 11.35 -0.16 10.50
C GLY A 145 11.24 -1.45 9.68
N MET A 146 10.93 -1.34 8.39
CA MET A 146 10.79 -2.50 7.49
C MET A 146 12.13 -3.17 7.16
N GLN A 147 13.30 -2.55 7.41
CA GLN A 147 14.60 -3.20 7.22
C GLN A 147 14.78 -4.45 8.09
N ALA A 148 14.21 -4.45 9.29
CA ALA A 148 14.27 -5.60 10.19
C ALA A 148 13.34 -6.74 9.77
N GLU A 149 12.31 -6.43 8.99
CA GLU A 149 11.24 -7.37 8.61
C GLU A 149 11.66 -8.22 7.40
N PRO A 150 11.10 -9.44 7.21
CA PRO A 150 11.49 -10.38 6.16
C PRO A 150 10.90 -10.00 4.78
N PHE A 151 11.06 -8.74 4.36
CA PHE A 151 10.51 -8.23 3.10
C PHE A 151 11.59 -7.59 2.23
N LEU A 152 11.30 -7.56 0.94
CA LEU A 152 12.01 -6.73 -0.04
C LEU A 152 11.10 -5.61 -0.52
N VAL A 153 11.69 -4.46 -0.89
CA VAL A 153 10.95 -3.38 -1.55
C VAL A 153 10.66 -3.81 -2.98
N ALA A 154 9.39 -3.94 -3.31
CA ALA A 154 8.89 -4.41 -4.60
C ALA A 154 8.32 -3.27 -5.47
N GLY A 155 7.94 -2.16 -4.85
CA GLY A 155 7.45 -0.99 -5.56
C GLY A 155 7.60 0.27 -4.71
N LEU A 156 8.01 1.36 -5.34
CA LEU A 156 8.13 2.68 -4.72
C LEU A 156 7.66 3.71 -5.75
N GLU A 157 6.40 4.13 -5.64
CA GLU A 157 5.82 5.12 -6.54
C GLU A 157 5.69 6.46 -5.82
N VAL A 158 6.49 7.44 -6.24
CA VAL A 158 6.41 8.79 -5.69
C VAL A 158 5.23 9.54 -6.29
N ARG A 159 4.31 9.98 -5.43
CA ARG A 159 3.15 10.76 -5.80
C ARG A 159 3.46 12.24 -5.65
N HIS A 160 3.07 13.02 -6.65
CA HIS A 160 3.46 14.41 -6.80
C HIS A 160 2.25 15.33 -6.75
N MET A 161 2.42 16.48 -6.10
CA MET A 161 1.39 17.50 -5.98
C MET A 161 1.93 18.90 -6.25
N ALA A 162 1.09 19.74 -6.84
CA ALA A 162 1.46 21.13 -7.08
C ALA A 162 1.52 21.91 -5.75
N ARG A 163 2.52 22.80 -5.64
CA ARG A 163 2.60 23.80 -4.56
C ARG A 163 1.62 24.95 -4.86
N ARG A 164 1.06 25.55 -3.81
CA ARG A 164 0.31 26.81 -3.90
C ARG A 164 1.36 27.91 -4.05
N GLY A 165 1.47 28.47 -5.25
CA GLY A 165 2.34 29.61 -5.51
C GLY A 165 1.82 30.89 -4.83
N PRO A 166 2.64 31.94 -4.74
CA PRO A 166 2.28 33.22 -4.11
C PRO A 166 1.25 34.02 -4.93
N VAL A 167 1.01 33.64 -6.19
CA VAL A 167 0.13 34.37 -7.11
C VAL A 167 -1.30 33.85 -7.01
N SER A 168 -2.24 34.76 -6.81
CA SER A 168 -3.68 34.45 -6.84
C SER A 168 -4.14 34.33 -8.30
N TRP A 169 -4.28 33.08 -8.76
CA TRP A 169 -4.78 32.76 -10.09
C TRP A 169 -6.28 32.50 -10.06
N SER A 170 -7.00 32.83 -11.13
CA SER A 170 -8.40 32.42 -11.30
C SER A 170 -8.56 30.89 -11.29
N PRO A 171 -9.75 30.32 -11.01
CA PRO A 171 -9.97 28.87 -11.03
C PRO A 171 -9.52 28.19 -12.35
N ALA A 172 -9.77 28.83 -13.50
CA ALA A 172 -9.37 28.33 -14.81
C ALA A 172 -7.84 28.31 -14.98
N GLN A 173 -7.16 29.39 -14.59
CA GLN A 173 -5.70 29.45 -14.60
C GLN A 173 -5.08 28.42 -13.65
N ARG A 174 -5.63 28.23 -12.45
CA ARG A 174 -5.17 27.17 -11.51
C ARG A 174 -5.26 25.79 -12.13
N ARG A 175 -6.36 25.48 -12.82
CA ARG A 175 -6.54 24.20 -13.52
C ARG A 175 -5.52 24.01 -14.63
N TRP A 176 -5.20 25.06 -15.38
CA TRP A 176 -4.21 25.02 -16.45
C TRP A 176 -2.78 24.91 -15.90
N LEU A 177 -2.44 25.69 -14.88
CA LEU A 177 -1.13 25.70 -14.22
C LEU A 177 -0.79 24.33 -13.60
N ARG A 178 -1.78 23.63 -13.02
CA ARG A 178 -1.63 22.26 -12.49
C ARG A 178 -1.17 21.24 -13.55
N ARG A 179 -1.38 21.51 -14.84
CA ARG A 179 -0.91 20.66 -15.94
C ARG A 179 0.50 21.00 -16.41
N LEU A 180 0.98 22.20 -16.11
CA LEU A 180 2.25 22.73 -16.62
C LEU A 180 3.36 22.75 -15.57
N VAL A 181 2.99 22.94 -14.31
CA VAL A 181 3.96 23.00 -13.22
C VAL A 181 4.23 21.57 -12.75
N PRO A 182 5.50 21.11 -12.78
CA PRO A 182 5.84 19.81 -12.22
C PRO A 182 5.47 19.79 -10.73
N GLY A 183 4.79 18.73 -10.31
CA GLY A 183 4.45 18.55 -8.90
C GLY A 183 5.72 18.32 -8.07
N ALA A 184 5.68 18.72 -6.80
CA ALA A 184 6.66 18.30 -5.81
C ALA A 184 6.23 16.96 -5.20
N PRO A 185 7.16 16.06 -4.84
CA PRO A 185 6.86 14.83 -4.11
C PRO A 185 6.06 15.13 -2.83
N ALA A 186 4.98 14.38 -2.62
CA ALA A 186 4.06 14.60 -1.50
C ALA A 186 3.93 13.35 -0.62
N TRP A 187 3.81 12.17 -1.23
CA TRP A 187 3.80 10.88 -0.52
C TRP A 187 4.29 9.77 -1.44
N VAL A 188 4.37 8.55 -0.92
CA VAL A 188 4.82 7.38 -1.68
C VAL A 188 3.83 6.24 -1.52
N ASN A 189 3.47 5.58 -2.62
CA ASN A 189 2.88 4.24 -2.55
C ASN A 189 4.02 3.23 -2.47
N LEU A 190 4.16 2.57 -1.32
CA LEU A 190 5.26 1.68 -1.02
C LEU A 190 4.75 0.25 -0.91
N ARG A 191 5.29 -0.66 -1.72
CA ARG A 191 4.95 -2.08 -1.72
C ARG A 191 6.15 -2.91 -1.29
N TYR A 192 5.89 -3.79 -0.34
CA TYR A 192 6.81 -4.83 0.10
C TYR A 192 6.28 -6.21 -0.28
N LEU A 193 7.17 -7.07 -0.79
CA LEU A 193 6.90 -8.50 -0.98
C LEU A 193 7.75 -9.33 -0.04
N ARG A 194 7.22 -10.49 0.37
CA ARG A 194 7.94 -11.42 1.23
C ARG A 194 9.25 -11.85 0.58
N ASP A 195 10.34 -11.63 1.29
CA ASP A 195 11.61 -12.26 0.95
C ASP A 195 11.54 -13.73 1.42
N VAL A 196 11.35 -14.63 0.47
CA VAL A 196 11.24 -16.07 0.74
C VAL A 196 12.58 -16.70 1.11
N GLN A 197 13.71 -15.98 0.95
CA GLN A 197 15.00 -16.43 1.49
C GLN A 197 15.09 -16.27 3.00
N ARG A 198 14.39 -15.27 3.55
CA ARG A 198 14.38 -14.99 4.97
C ARG A 198 13.28 -15.78 5.69
N GLU A 199 13.69 -16.51 6.73
CA GLU A 199 12.81 -17.33 7.58
C GLU A 199 11.88 -18.26 6.78
N PRO A 200 12.42 -19.12 5.90
CA PRO A 200 11.61 -19.96 5.01
C PRO A 200 10.75 -20.99 5.74
N ASP A 201 11.17 -21.42 6.93
CA ASP A 201 10.46 -22.42 7.74
C ASP A 201 9.08 -21.94 8.21
N LEU A 202 8.82 -20.63 8.14
CA LEU A 202 7.51 -20.04 8.46
C LEU A 202 6.52 -20.07 7.29
N LEU A 203 6.97 -20.46 6.10
CA LEU A 203 6.18 -20.46 4.88
C LEU A 203 5.71 -21.87 4.54
N ASP A 204 4.38 -22.03 4.44
CA ASP A 204 3.77 -23.27 3.98
C ASP A 204 3.62 -23.29 2.45
N ARG A 205 3.20 -24.44 1.92
CA ARG A 205 2.97 -24.60 0.47
C ARG A 205 2.03 -23.53 -0.09
N ARG A 206 0.99 -23.15 0.67
CA ARG A 206 0.04 -22.10 0.29
C ARG A 206 0.73 -20.73 0.19
N ALA A 207 1.64 -20.40 1.11
CA ALA A 207 2.42 -19.17 1.08
C ALA A 207 3.22 -19.05 -0.23
N TYR A 208 3.93 -20.11 -0.62
CA TYR A 208 4.71 -20.09 -1.88
C TYR A 208 3.82 -19.94 -3.12
N LEU A 209 2.67 -20.61 -3.17
CA LEU A 209 1.73 -20.48 -4.29
C LEU A 209 1.18 -19.04 -4.41
N LEU A 210 0.81 -18.43 -3.28
CA LEU A 210 0.31 -17.07 -3.25
C LEU A 210 1.41 -16.04 -3.52
N ALA A 211 2.60 -16.19 -2.93
CA ALA A 211 3.73 -15.30 -3.17
C ALA A 211 4.11 -15.28 -4.66
N TRP A 212 4.10 -16.43 -5.34
CA TRP A 212 4.32 -16.49 -6.79
C TRP A 212 3.21 -15.75 -7.54
N THR A 213 1.96 -15.93 -7.13
CA THR A 213 0.80 -15.26 -7.74
C THR A 213 0.92 -13.74 -7.60
N PHE A 214 1.23 -13.25 -6.40
CA PHE A 214 1.38 -11.82 -6.13
C PHE A 214 2.57 -11.21 -6.88
N ALA A 215 3.73 -11.87 -6.88
CA ALA A 215 4.89 -11.45 -7.64
C ALA A 215 4.60 -11.40 -9.16
N SER A 216 3.90 -12.41 -9.68
CA SER A 216 3.55 -12.49 -11.10
C SER A 216 2.53 -11.42 -11.51
N LEU A 217 1.53 -11.15 -10.68
CA LEU A 217 0.57 -10.04 -10.89
C LEU A 217 1.27 -8.68 -10.83
N GLY A 218 2.30 -8.54 -9.99
CA GLY A 218 3.13 -7.35 -9.89
C GLY A 218 4.17 -7.19 -11.01
N GLY A 219 4.29 -8.16 -11.91
CA GLY A 219 5.30 -8.15 -13.00
C GLY A 219 6.73 -8.46 -12.55
N LEU A 220 6.93 -8.87 -11.30
CA LEU A 220 8.23 -9.21 -10.71
C LEU A 220 8.56 -10.68 -10.98
N HIS A 221 8.78 -11.00 -12.26
CA HIS A 221 8.90 -12.38 -12.73
C HIS A 221 10.21 -13.07 -12.29
N ASP A 222 11.24 -12.30 -11.95
CA ASP A 222 12.48 -12.77 -11.32
C ASP A 222 12.21 -13.26 -9.90
N HIS A 223 11.53 -12.44 -9.09
CA HIS A 223 11.11 -12.84 -7.76
C HIS A 223 10.11 -14.01 -7.81
N ALA A 224 9.16 -14.00 -8.75
CA ALA A 224 8.26 -15.13 -8.97
C ALA A 224 9.03 -16.43 -9.29
N LEU A 225 10.04 -16.38 -10.15
CA LEU A 225 10.89 -17.55 -10.45
C LEU A 225 11.59 -18.08 -9.19
N GLU A 226 12.12 -17.19 -8.36
CA GLU A 226 12.75 -17.55 -7.09
C GLU A 226 11.77 -18.25 -6.14
N VAL A 227 10.57 -17.68 -5.96
CA VAL A 227 9.50 -18.25 -5.14
C VAL A 227 9.10 -19.64 -5.64
N ALA A 228 8.89 -19.80 -6.95
CA ALA A 228 8.51 -21.10 -7.52
C ALA A 228 9.62 -22.16 -7.35
N THR A 229 10.88 -21.77 -7.59
CA THR A 229 12.03 -22.67 -7.44
C THR A 229 12.20 -23.11 -5.98
N LYS A 230 12.07 -22.18 -5.04
CA LYS A 230 12.16 -22.50 -3.61
C LYS A 230 10.98 -23.35 -3.14
N GLY A 231 9.75 -22.97 -3.47
CA GLY A 231 8.56 -23.75 -3.15
C GLY A 231 8.62 -25.18 -3.71
N GLY A 232 9.17 -25.36 -4.91
CA GLY A 232 9.39 -26.68 -5.52
C GLY A 232 10.41 -27.53 -4.77
N ARG A 233 11.47 -26.93 -4.23
CA ARG A 233 12.45 -27.63 -3.37
C ARG A 233 11.85 -28.07 -2.03
N GLU A 234 11.09 -27.19 -1.39
CA GLU A 234 10.54 -27.42 -0.04
C GLU A 234 9.30 -28.33 -0.03
N HIS A 235 8.45 -28.24 -1.06
CA HIS A 235 7.14 -28.89 -1.06
C HIS A 235 6.90 -29.84 -2.24
N GLY A 236 7.83 -29.89 -3.20
CA GLY A 236 7.73 -30.75 -4.38
C GLY A 236 6.52 -30.46 -5.28
N GLY A 237 6.40 -31.28 -6.32
CA GLY A 237 5.24 -31.30 -7.22
C GLY A 237 5.43 -30.51 -8.52
N GLU A 238 4.76 -30.99 -9.57
CA GLU A 238 4.89 -30.47 -10.95
C GLU A 238 4.41 -29.03 -11.10
N LEU A 239 3.50 -28.58 -10.23
CA LEU A 239 2.96 -27.22 -10.27
C LEU A 239 4.06 -26.16 -10.10
N PHE A 240 5.00 -26.35 -9.17
CA PHE A 240 6.09 -25.39 -8.98
C PHE A 240 7.05 -25.37 -10.17
N ALA A 241 7.27 -26.51 -10.83
CA ALA A 241 8.06 -26.56 -12.06
C ALA A 241 7.37 -25.78 -13.19
N ALA A 242 6.05 -25.92 -13.34
CA ALA A 242 5.27 -25.17 -14.32
C ALA A 242 5.27 -23.65 -14.04
N MET A 243 5.16 -23.26 -12.76
CA MET A 243 5.26 -21.87 -12.31
C MET A 243 6.62 -21.26 -12.61
N ALA A 244 7.71 -21.99 -12.33
CA ALA A 244 9.07 -21.56 -12.66
C ALA A 244 9.24 -21.37 -14.18
N ALA A 245 8.75 -22.32 -14.98
CA ALA A 245 8.79 -22.22 -16.45
C ALA A 245 7.98 -21.04 -17.00
N ASP A 246 6.82 -20.70 -16.40
CA ASP A 246 6.06 -19.48 -16.76
C ASP A 246 6.85 -18.21 -16.42
N SER A 247 7.40 -18.11 -15.21
CA SER A 247 8.22 -16.98 -14.79
C SER A 247 9.42 -16.76 -15.72
N GLU A 248 10.16 -17.83 -16.04
CA GLU A 248 11.26 -17.76 -17.00
C GLU A 248 10.82 -17.28 -18.38
N ARG A 249 9.71 -17.81 -18.89
CA ARG A 249 9.17 -17.40 -20.19
C ARG A 249 8.85 -15.91 -20.19
N ARG A 250 8.23 -15.40 -19.13
CA ARG A 250 7.89 -13.97 -19.00
C ARG A 250 9.14 -13.09 -18.90
N LEU A 251 10.17 -13.53 -18.18
CA LEU A 251 11.47 -12.84 -18.16
C LEU A 251 12.09 -12.78 -19.55
N ARG A 252 12.12 -13.90 -20.29
CA ARG A 252 12.64 -13.93 -21.67
C ARG A 252 11.86 -13.00 -22.59
N GLN A 253 10.53 -12.95 -22.46
CA GLN A 253 9.69 -12.01 -23.21
C GLN A 253 10.00 -10.55 -22.87
N ALA A 254 10.20 -10.24 -21.58
CA ALA A 254 10.59 -8.91 -21.14
C ALA A 254 11.97 -8.50 -21.70
N MET A 255 12.95 -9.42 -21.71
CA MET A 255 14.25 -9.18 -22.33
C MET A 255 14.12 -8.85 -23.83
N ILE A 256 13.33 -9.64 -24.57
CA ILE A 256 13.10 -9.39 -26.01
C ILE A 256 12.44 -8.03 -26.25
N ARG A 257 11.43 -7.67 -25.45
CA ARG A 257 10.74 -6.36 -25.55
C ARG A 257 11.62 -5.19 -25.12
N GLY A 258 12.53 -5.42 -24.18
CA GLY A 258 13.48 -4.44 -23.67
C GLY A 258 14.70 -4.23 -24.57
N LEU A 259 14.89 -5.04 -25.62
CA LEU A 259 15.94 -4.80 -26.61
C LEU A 259 15.71 -3.44 -27.27
N PRO A 260 16.69 -2.51 -27.20
CA PRO A 260 16.59 -1.23 -27.87
C PRO A 260 16.29 -1.42 -29.36
N GLY A 261 15.31 -0.70 -29.89
CA GLY A 261 14.95 -0.72 -31.32
C GLY A 261 16.07 -0.32 -32.30
N TRP A 262 17.28 -0.05 -31.81
CA TRP A 262 18.50 0.15 -32.59
C TRP A 262 18.98 -1.14 -33.29
N LEU A 263 18.71 -2.34 -32.77
CA LEU A 263 19.00 -3.59 -33.49
C LEU A 263 18.18 -3.73 -34.79
N GLY A 264 17.09 -2.97 -34.93
CA GLY A 264 16.27 -2.88 -36.15
C GLY A 264 16.68 -1.80 -37.16
N ARG A 265 17.65 -0.93 -36.86
CA ARG A 265 18.09 0.19 -37.75
C ARG A 265 19.48 -0.02 -38.36
N ARG A 266 19.83 -1.24 -38.76
CA ARG A 266 21.07 -1.55 -39.51
C ARG A 266 20.85 -2.11 -40.91
N ARG A 267 19.65 -1.94 -41.47
CA ARG A 267 19.41 -2.06 -42.91
C ARG A 267 18.80 -0.73 -43.36
N TRP A 268 19.19 -0.25 -44.54
CA TRP A 268 18.90 1.09 -45.11
C TRP A 268 19.96 2.18 -44.81
N SER A 269 21.18 1.91 -45.24
CA SER A 269 22.05 2.91 -45.89
C SER A 269 23.08 2.16 -46.73
N ARG A 270 22.72 1.87 -47.99
CA ARG A 270 23.66 1.71 -49.09
C ARG A 270 23.65 3.00 -49.88
#